data_AF-A0A554JPM4-F1
#
_entry.id   AF-A0A554JPM4-F1
#
_cell.length_a   1.000
_cell.length_b   1.000
_cell.length_c   1.000
_cell.angle_alpha   90.00
_cell.angle_beta   90.00
_cell.angle_gamma   90.00
#
_symmetry.space_group_name_H-M   'P 1'
#
loop_
_entity.id
_entity.type
_entity.pdbx_description
1 polymer ?
#
loop_
_entity_poly.entity_id
_entity_poly.type
_entity_poly.pdbx_seq_one_letter_code
_entity_poly.pdbx_strand_id
1 'polypeptide(L)'
;MTVSKFPVWRPKMIRLVVRLFVTLMAIFFATFPVPVSGQTTTYVGPYKSVQVERVVTYNPGSGAYDRYVKAFPNDGKSSHPVVLFNAPYAVRIVDSAWVARVGAVGMYADVNLPQSRRLYPCDGDCQIFAMPAVAENDLSRLGNVAGEIPGNTLLDRLFDEGYGVAVLLNGHYLGNDALSMMFGVQQALITLSDDSRVEKVVIVGMSQGGQLAIHPLTFPSGVPGAIPSDDPRLLRILAGAVSLAGWMEPAKMWEFMKKNPWFYNSYKNRWAASFGMDPANWSGITYESLASRFHTPLLMIHGTDDCMVPVNQATEFFSAIKARGGSANVWVYENGPCNESVPITTSAHGVLDQGLNPATGGRWGIGKMTLIQNFIRDKMPLDHDVSSDGNTLPGMLDELAGKYFMSATQAERQNVLDIIAQAGNPRIQYVSSDPLLSGAGDKVVPALKDQVFKAWQSRITIVRVPEDYDMKYVFYGYAARWFMSDVTPAEQAHIVASVATRANPHIIYVSEDPLFSGRGNEVVWRISDKVVWDIVWWFILH
;
A
#
# COMPACT_ATOMS: atom_id res chain seq x y z
N MET A 1 -50.02 47.94 -11.46
CA MET A 1 -49.16 46.90 -10.86
C MET A 1 -49.39 46.89 -9.35
N THR A 2 -50.23 45.98 -8.88
CA THR A 2 -50.54 45.80 -7.45
C THR A 2 -49.78 44.57 -6.96
N VAL A 3 -48.81 44.79 -6.07
CA VAL A 3 -48.03 43.72 -5.42
C VAL A 3 -48.93 43.00 -4.42
N SER A 4 -49.24 41.73 -4.69
CA SER A 4 -49.98 40.88 -3.76
C SER A 4 -49.13 40.62 -2.51
N LYS A 5 -49.59 41.12 -1.36
CA LYS A 5 -48.98 40.84 -0.05
C LYS A 5 -49.15 39.36 0.28
N PHE A 6 -48.06 38.60 0.27
CA PHE A 6 -48.05 37.26 0.85
C PHE A 6 -48.34 37.36 2.36
N PRO A 7 -49.18 36.48 2.92
CA PRO A 7 -49.46 36.51 4.35
C PRO A 7 -48.20 36.19 5.15
N VAL A 8 -47.84 37.08 6.07
CA VAL A 8 -46.76 36.87 7.03
C VAL A 8 -47.17 35.74 7.96
N TRP A 9 -46.63 34.55 7.72
CA TRP A 9 -46.87 33.38 8.56
C TRP A 9 -46.29 33.67 9.96
N ARG A 10 -47.16 33.62 10.98
CA ARG A 10 -46.73 33.86 12.37
C ARG A 10 -45.62 32.86 12.73
N PRO A 11 -44.54 33.26 13.45
CA PRO A 11 -43.41 32.39 13.79
C PRO A 11 -43.79 31.07 14.48
N LYS A 12 -44.92 31.04 15.18
CA LYS A 12 -45.48 29.84 15.81
C LYS A 12 -45.96 28.79 14.79
N MET A 13 -46.49 29.23 13.66
CA MET A 13 -46.99 28.33 12.60
C MET A 13 -45.84 27.69 11.83
N ILE A 14 -44.76 28.43 11.58
CA ILE A 14 -43.52 27.89 10.99
C ILE A 14 -42.91 26.81 11.90
N ARG A 15 -42.82 27.06 13.21
CA ARG A 15 -42.32 26.06 14.17
C ARG A 15 -43.19 24.80 14.22
N LEU A 16 -44.50 24.94 14.11
CA LEU A 16 -45.43 23.81 14.08
C LEU A 16 -45.23 22.98 12.80
N VAL A 17 -45.15 23.62 11.64
CA VAL A 17 -44.93 22.95 10.34
C VAL A 17 -43.58 22.24 10.32
N VAL A 18 -42.51 22.86 10.81
CA VAL A 18 -41.18 22.23 10.92
C VAL A 18 -41.22 21.03 11.85
N ARG A 19 -41.85 21.14 13.04
CA ARG A 19 -41.99 20.00 13.96
C ARG A 19 -42.81 18.87 13.34
N LEU A 20 -43.93 19.19 12.68
CA LEU A 20 -44.77 18.21 12.02
C LEU A 20 -44.00 17.51 10.88
N PHE A 21 -43.22 18.25 10.10
CA PHE A 21 -42.39 17.70 9.04
C PHE A 21 -41.29 16.77 9.58
N VAL A 22 -40.58 17.18 10.65
CA VAL A 22 -39.57 16.34 11.31
C VAL A 22 -40.19 15.07 11.90
N THR A 23 -41.34 15.18 12.56
CA THR A 23 -42.05 14.01 13.12
C THR A 23 -42.58 13.08 12.02
N LEU A 24 -43.12 13.63 10.93
CA LEU A 24 -43.59 12.83 9.79
C LEU A 24 -42.43 12.16 9.06
N MET A 25 -41.28 12.81 8.92
CA MET A 25 -40.06 12.18 8.39
C MET A 25 -39.58 11.06 9.31
N ALA A 26 -39.55 11.27 10.63
CA ALA A 26 -39.17 10.22 11.59
C ALA A 26 -40.12 9.01 11.53
N ILE A 27 -41.44 9.25 11.42
CA ILE A 27 -42.44 8.18 11.24
C ILE A 27 -42.24 7.49 9.89
N PHE A 28 -42.01 8.25 8.81
CA PHE A 28 -41.78 7.70 7.46
C PHE A 28 -40.56 6.77 7.43
N PHE A 29 -39.43 7.17 8.03
CA PHE A 29 -38.24 6.31 8.14
C PHE A 29 -38.44 5.11 9.08
N ALA A 30 -39.31 5.22 10.09
CA ALA A 30 -39.64 4.11 10.98
C ALA A 30 -40.65 3.11 10.38
N THR A 31 -41.55 3.56 9.50
CA THR A 31 -42.66 2.75 8.93
C THR A 31 -42.35 2.20 7.55
N PHE A 32 -41.50 2.88 6.78
CA PHE A 32 -40.94 2.39 5.54
C PHE A 32 -39.44 2.19 5.77
N PRO A 33 -39.00 1.06 6.37
CA PRO A 33 -37.62 0.70 6.25
C PRO A 33 -37.32 0.65 4.76
N VAL A 34 -36.52 1.60 4.27
CA VAL A 34 -35.84 1.43 2.99
C VAL A 34 -35.24 0.02 3.07
N PRO A 35 -35.46 -0.87 2.11
CA PRO A 35 -34.93 -2.22 2.20
C PRO A 35 -33.40 -2.16 2.17
N VAL A 36 -32.78 -1.97 3.34
CA VAL A 36 -31.32 -1.83 3.52
C VAL A 36 -30.64 -3.20 3.55
N SER A 37 -31.38 -4.31 3.63
CA SER A 37 -30.79 -5.64 3.91
C SER A 37 -31.06 -6.69 2.82
N GLY A 38 -30.97 -6.32 1.54
CA GLY A 38 -30.97 -7.29 0.46
C GLY A 38 -29.57 -7.81 0.18
N GLN A 39 -29.04 -8.72 0.99
CA GLN A 39 -27.88 -9.52 0.58
C GLN A 39 -28.37 -10.53 -0.45
N THR A 40 -27.83 -10.49 -1.67
CA THR A 40 -28.08 -11.54 -2.66
C THR A 40 -26.77 -12.23 -3.00
N THR A 41 -26.76 -13.56 -2.84
CA THR A 41 -25.66 -14.42 -3.28
C THR A 41 -26.09 -15.12 -4.56
N THR A 42 -25.27 -15.04 -5.61
CA THR A 42 -25.54 -15.64 -6.92
C THR A 42 -24.32 -16.35 -7.46
N TYR A 43 -24.52 -17.47 -8.16
CA TYR A 43 -23.43 -18.19 -8.83
C TYR A 43 -23.03 -17.47 -10.13
N VAL A 44 -21.72 -17.29 -10.34
CA VAL A 44 -21.19 -16.56 -11.53
C VAL A 44 -20.26 -17.37 -12.42
N GLY A 45 -19.94 -18.60 -12.03
CA GLY A 45 -19.09 -19.51 -12.82
C GLY A 45 -18.14 -20.32 -11.95
N PRO A 46 -17.41 -21.27 -12.55
CA PRO A 46 -16.40 -22.04 -11.84
C PRO A 46 -15.05 -21.30 -11.80
N TYR A 47 -14.26 -21.56 -10.75
CA TYR A 47 -12.84 -21.24 -10.62
C TYR A 47 -12.14 -22.43 -9.97
N LYS A 48 -11.09 -22.99 -10.60
CA LYS A 48 -10.39 -24.22 -10.13
C LYS A 48 -11.36 -25.33 -9.66
N SER A 49 -12.41 -25.59 -10.45
CA SER A 49 -13.46 -26.59 -10.17
C SER A 49 -14.37 -26.31 -8.96
N VAL A 50 -14.25 -25.15 -8.30
CA VAL A 50 -15.19 -24.71 -7.25
C VAL A 50 -16.14 -23.62 -7.76
N GLN A 51 -17.24 -23.42 -7.05
CA GLN A 51 -18.21 -22.38 -7.39
C GLN A 51 -17.74 -21.00 -6.93
N VAL A 52 -17.82 -20.02 -7.83
CA VAL A 52 -17.65 -18.61 -7.48
C VAL A 52 -19.02 -18.00 -7.18
N GLU A 53 -19.12 -17.40 -6.01
CA GLU A 53 -20.30 -16.71 -5.52
C GLU A 53 -20.10 -15.20 -5.62
N ARG A 54 -21.00 -14.51 -6.33
CA ARG A 54 -21.15 -13.05 -6.24
C ARG A 54 -22.06 -12.72 -5.08
N VAL A 55 -21.57 -11.86 -4.19
CA VAL A 55 -22.33 -11.27 -3.10
C VAL A 55 -22.55 -9.80 -3.40
N VAL A 56 -23.79 -9.34 -3.25
CA VAL A 56 -24.19 -7.94 -3.43
C VAL A 56 -24.56 -7.37 -2.07
N THR A 57 -23.97 -6.23 -1.72
CA THR A 57 -24.17 -5.56 -0.43
C THR A 57 -24.60 -4.11 -0.65
N TYR A 58 -25.51 -3.61 0.17
CA TYR A 58 -25.92 -2.20 0.11
C TYR A 58 -24.81 -1.31 0.69
N ASN A 59 -24.42 -0.27 -0.04
CA ASN A 59 -23.44 0.71 0.39
C ASN A 59 -24.14 1.99 0.87
N PRO A 60 -24.09 2.29 2.18
CA PRO A 60 -24.76 3.46 2.73
C PRO A 60 -24.15 4.80 2.28
N GLY A 61 -22.89 4.81 1.82
CA GLY A 61 -22.20 6.02 1.36
C GLY A 61 -22.68 6.45 -0.02
N SER A 62 -22.79 5.50 -0.95
CA SER A 62 -23.21 5.80 -2.32
C SER A 62 -24.73 5.70 -2.52
N GLY A 63 -25.44 5.04 -1.59
CA GLY A 63 -26.85 4.65 -1.78
C GLY A 63 -27.04 3.60 -2.88
N ALA A 64 -25.96 2.96 -3.31
CA ALA A 64 -25.94 1.93 -4.35
C ALA A 64 -25.56 0.57 -3.76
N TYR A 65 -25.30 -0.41 -4.63
CA TYR A 65 -24.87 -1.75 -4.23
C TYR A 65 -23.44 -2.02 -4.69
N ASP A 66 -22.60 -2.38 -3.73
CA ASP A 66 -21.28 -2.93 -3.98
C ASP A 66 -21.34 -4.44 -4.16
N ARG A 67 -20.25 -4.98 -4.70
CA ARG A 67 -20.17 -6.40 -5.04
C ARG A 67 -18.79 -6.92 -4.72
N TYR A 68 -18.76 -8.13 -4.20
CA TYR A 68 -17.54 -8.92 -4.16
C TYR A 68 -17.84 -10.33 -4.63
N VAL A 69 -16.83 -10.99 -5.14
CA VAL A 69 -16.88 -12.40 -5.50
C VAL A 69 -16.05 -13.18 -4.49
N LYS A 70 -16.48 -14.39 -4.16
CA LYS A 70 -15.75 -15.28 -3.26
C LYS A 70 -15.79 -16.72 -3.73
N ALA A 71 -14.79 -17.47 -3.33
CA ALA A 71 -14.72 -18.91 -3.54
C ALA A 71 -14.05 -19.57 -2.33
N PHE A 72 -14.46 -20.80 -2.04
CA PHE A 72 -13.89 -21.62 -0.99
C PHE A 72 -13.33 -22.92 -1.60
N PRO A 73 -12.16 -23.38 -1.18
CA PRO A 73 -11.63 -24.68 -1.58
C PRO A 73 -12.60 -25.82 -1.25
N ASN A 74 -12.69 -26.82 -2.13
CA ASN A 74 -13.48 -28.03 -1.89
C ASN A 74 -12.61 -29.11 -1.22
N ASP A 75 -12.12 -28.82 -0.03
CA ASP A 75 -11.24 -29.69 0.78
C ASP A 75 -11.99 -30.44 1.89
N GLY A 76 -13.32 -30.33 1.92
CA GLY A 76 -14.19 -30.97 2.91
C GLY A 76 -14.32 -30.21 4.24
N LYS A 77 -13.67 -29.05 4.40
CA LYS A 77 -13.84 -28.21 5.59
C LYS A 77 -15.15 -27.42 5.54
N SER A 78 -15.75 -27.22 6.72
CA SER A 78 -16.95 -26.39 6.87
C SER A 78 -16.67 -24.90 6.89
N SER A 79 -15.42 -24.52 7.17
CA SER A 79 -14.98 -23.13 7.30
C SER A 79 -13.51 -22.97 6.91
N HIS A 80 -13.14 -21.76 6.51
CA HIS A 80 -11.81 -21.42 6.04
C HIS A 80 -11.40 -20.03 6.55
N PRO A 81 -10.10 -19.80 6.83
CA PRO A 81 -9.56 -18.45 6.84
C PRO A 81 -9.66 -17.85 5.43
N VAL A 82 -10.02 -16.56 5.34
CA VAL A 82 -10.28 -15.88 4.08
C VAL A 82 -9.30 -14.74 3.83
N VAL A 83 -8.80 -14.63 2.61
CA VAL A 83 -8.04 -13.46 2.17
C VAL A 83 -8.93 -12.59 1.29
N LEU A 84 -9.19 -11.35 1.74
CA LEU A 84 -9.99 -10.36 1.05
C LEU A 84 -9.08 -9.42 0.24
N PHE A 85 -9.14 -9.52 -1.08
CA PHE A 85 -8.39 -8.69 -2.01
C PHE A 85 -9.21 -7.46 -2.42
N ASN A 86 -8.68 -6.26 -2.17
CA ASN A 86 -9.25 -5.01 -2.65
C ASN A 86 -8.81 -4.75 -4.09
N ALA A 87 -9.75 -4.80 -5.03
CA ALA A 87 -9.51 -4.57 -6.45
C ALA A 87 -10.30 -3.34 -6.96
N PRO A 88 -9.97 -2.11 -6.50
CA PRO A 88 -10.75 -0.92 -6.87
C PRO A 88 -10.74 -0.60 -8.36
N TYR A 89 -9.71 -1.03 -9.09
CA TYR A 89 -9.50 -0.75 -10.52
C TYR A 89 -10.02 -1.82 -11.48
N ALA A 90 -10.53 -2.95 -10.96
CA ALA A 90 -10.94 -4.09 -11.78
C ALA A 90 -12.26 -3.81 -12.50
N VAL A 91 -12.22 -3.67 -13.82
CA VAL A 91 -13.42 -3.53 -14.66
C VAL A 91 -14.03 -4.90 -14.92
N ARG A 92 -15.36 -4.99 -14.86
CA ARG A 92 -16.05 -6.25 -15.14
C ARG A 92 -16.51 -6.30 -16.58
N ILE A 93 -16.52 -7.51 -17.15
CA ILE A 93 -17.00 -7.72 -18.52
C ILE A 93 -18.50 -7.41 -18.70
N VAL A 94 -19.27 -7.34 -17.61
CA VAL A 94 -20.69 -6.96 -17.64
C VAL A 94 -20.91 -5.46 -17.72
N ASP A 95 -19.89 -4.64 -17.47
CA ASP A 95 -19.98 -3.18 -17.48
C ASP A 95 -19.70 -2.65 -18.89
N SER A 96 -20.62 -2.90 -19.82
CA SER A 96 -20.47 -2.64 -21.27
C SER A 96 -19.96 -1.24 -21.64
N ALA A 97 -20.38 -0.21 -20.89
CA ALA A 97 -19.91 1.17 -21.07
C ALA A 97 -18.39 1.32 -20.85
N TRP A 98 -17.82 0.54 -19.95
CA TRP A 98 -16.38 0.49 -19.67
C TRP A 98 -15.65 -0.50 -20.58
N VAL A 99 -16.22 -1.67 -20.82
CA VAL A 99 -15.62 -2.72 -21.67
C VAL A 99 -15.28 -2.19 -23.07
N ALA A 100 -16.16 -1.37 -23.66
CA ALA A 100 -15.92 -0.77 -24.97
C ALA A 100 -14.74 0.23 -24.99
N ARG A 101 -14.27 0.68 -23.81
CA ARG A 101 -13.23 1.70 -23.67
C ARG A 101 -11.91 1.14 -23.16
N VAL A 102 -11.94 0.10 -22.33
CA VAL A 102 -10.74 -0.47 -21.72
C VAL A 102 -10.26 -1.69 -22.50
N GLY A 103 -9.14 -1.52 -23.22
CA GLY A 103 -8.49 -2.61 -23.96
C GLY A 103 -7.22 -3.13 -23.28
N ALA A 104 -6.58 -2.31 -22.45
CA ALA A 104 -5.33 -2.61 -21.75
C ALA A 104 -5.31 -1.97 -20.36
N VAL A 105 -4.28 -2.25 -19.56
CA VAL A 105 -4.03 -1.47 -18.34
C VAL A 105 -3.70 -0.03 -18.73
N GLY A 106 -4.35 0.97 -18.12
CA GLY A 106 -4.07 2.37 -18.47
C GLY A 106 -5.01 3.40 -17.84
N MET A 107 -4.84 4.65 -18.29
CA MET A 107 -5.64 5.80 -17.88
C MET A 107 -6.78 6.04 -18.88
N TYR A 108 -8.01 6.16 -18.39
CA TYR A 108 -9.22 6.26 -19.22
C TYR A 108 -10.18 7.32 -18.71
N ALA A 109 -10.92 7.94 -19.63
CA ALA A 109 -12.00 8.87 -19.29
C ALA A 109 -13.05 8.25 -18.35
N ASP A 110 -13.29 8.86 -17.19
CA ASP A 110 -14.34 8.46 -16.27
C ASP A 110 -15.72 8.81 -16.85
N VAL A 111 -16.41 7.79 -17.35
CA VAL A 111 -17.74 7.91 -17.95
C VAL A 111 -18.87 7.93 -16.94
N ASN A 112 -18.60 7.52 -15.70
CA ASN A 112 -19.60 7.42 -14.65
C ASN A 112 -19.63 8.64 -13.74
N LEU A 113 -18.73 9.61 -13.96
CA LEU A 113 -18.79 10.93 -13.36
C LEU A 113 -19.42 11.94 -14.36
N PRO A 114 -20.76 12.02 -14.46
CA PRO A 114 -21.43 12.94 -15.38
C PRO A 114 -21.00 14.38 -15.07
N GLN A 115 -20.91 15.23 -16.11
CA GLN A 115 -20.45 16.63 -15.97
C GLN A 115 -21.16 17.40 -14.85
N SER A 116 -22.44 17.12 -14.59
CA SER A 116 -23.24 17.75 -13.54
C SER A 116 -22.83 17.37 -12.11
N ARG A 117 -22.09 16.27 -11.93
CA ARG A 117 -21.56 15.81 -10.64
C ARG A 117 -20.05 16.01 -10.51
N ARG A 118 -19.41 16.61 -11.51
CA ARG A 118 -18.01 17.01 -11.43
C ARG A 118 -17.93 18.26 -10.55
N LEU A 119 -17.42 18.11 -9.33
CA LEU A 119 -17.08 19.26 -8.48
C LEU A 119 -16.07 20.17 -9.17
N TYR A 120 -15.26 19.62 -10.08
CA TYR A 120 -14.31 20.36 -10.91
C TYR A 120 -14.41 20.00 -12.38
N PRO A 121 -14.40 21.01 -13.29
CA PRO A 121 -14.11 20.73 -14.68
C PRO A 121 -12.74 20.06 -14.76
N CYS A 122 -12.71 18.88 -15.38
CA CYS A 122 -11.47 18.26 -15.80
C CYS A 122 -11.07 18.99 -17.10
N ASP A 123 -9.82 19.44 -17.22
CA ASP A 123 -9.26 19.97 -18.46
C ASP A 123 -9.12 18.82 -19.47
N GLY A 124 -10.26 18.35 -20.00
CA GLY A 124 -10.40 17.10 -20.75
C GLY A 124 -11.27 16.06 -20.02
N ASP A 125 -10.99 14.78 -20.25
CA ASP A 125 -11.67 13.69 -19.54
C ASP A 125 -11.06 13.48 -18.14
N CYS A 126 -11.91 13.25 -17.13
CA CYS A 126 -11.43 12.90 -15.79
C CYS A 126 -10.80 11.50 -15.84
N GLN A 127 -9.49 11.40 -16.03
CA GLN A 127 -8.86 10.11 -16.30
C GLN A 127 -8.70 9.27 -15.04
N ILE A 128 -9.19 8.04 -15.04
CA ILE A 128 -8.98 7.08 -13.96
C ILE A 128 -8.15 5.90 -14.45
N PHE A 129 -7.38 5.33 -13.55
CA PHE A 129 -6.70 4.07 -13.81
C PHE A 129 -7.71 2.93 -13.82
N ALA A 130 -7.67 2.11 -14.88
CA ALA A 130 -8.51 0.93 -15.01
C ALA A 130 -7.70 -0.25 -15.55
N MET A 131 -8.04 -1.44 -15.07
CA MET A 131 -7.52 -2.69 -15.60
C MET A 131 -8.44 -3.21 -16.73
N PRO A 132 -7.94 -4.09 -17.61
CA PRO A 132 -8.77 -4.74 -18.62
C PRO A 132 -10.00 -5.38 -18.00
N ALA A 133 -11.07 -5.49 -18.79
CA ALA A 133 -12.28 -6.14 -18.32
C ALA A 133 -12.00 -7.63 -18.02
N VAL A 134 -12.36 -8.05 -16.79
CA VAL A 134 -12.17 -9.43 -16.33
C VAL A 134 -13.52 -10.08 -16.05
N ALA A 135 -13.62 -11.37 -16.32
CA ALA A 135 -14.80 -12.16 -15.95
C ALA A 135 -14.86 -12.34 -14.44
N GLU A 136 -16.06 -12.30 -13.85
CA GLU A 136 -16.23 -12.36 -12.39
C GLU A 136 -15.78 -13.69 -11.76
N ASN A 137 -15.70 -14.76 -12.55
CA ASN A 137 -15.18 -16.05 -12.12
C ASN A 137 -13.66 -16.20 -12.33
N ASP A 138 -12.98 -15.24 -12.95
CA ASP A 138 -11.52 -15.23 -13.10
C ASP A 138 -10.87 -14.53 -11.90
N LEU A 139 -10.92 -15.22 -10.76
CA LEU A 139 -10.46 -14.69 -9.48
C LEU A 139 -8.96 -14.38 -9.50
N SER A 140 -8.15 -15.20 -10.19
CA SER A 140 -6.71 -14.99 -10.34
C SER A 140 -6.40 -13.59 -10.89
N ARG A 141 -7.05 -13.22 -12.01
CA ARG A 141 -6.85 -11.88 -12.60
C ARG A 141 -7.47 -10.76 -11.78
N LEU A 142 -8.65 -10.97 -11.19
CA LEU A 142 -9.31 -9.95 -10.36
C LEU A 142 -8.51 -9.63 -9.09
N GLY A 143 -7.96 -10.65 -8.43
CA GLY A 143 -7.22 -10.55 -7.18
C GLY A 143 -5.71 -10.35 -7.36
N ASN A 144 -5.24 -10.06 -8.57
CA ASN A 144 -3.82 -9.85 -8.87
C ASN A 144 -3.30 -8.48 -8.37
N VAL A 145 -3.40 -8.25 -7.05
CA VAL A 145 -3.00 -7.00 -6.39
C VAL A 145 -1.51 -6.95 -6.06
N ALA A 146 -0.78 -8.06 -6.15
CA ALA A 146 0.64 -8.13 -5.78
C ALA A 146 1.55 -8.50 -6.97
N GLY A 147 0.99 -8.73 -8.16
CA GLY A 147 1.70 -9.19 -9.35
C GLY A 147 1.75 -10.72 -9.48
N GLU A 148 2.30 -11.18 -10.60
CA GLU A 148 2.48 -12.59 -10.94
C GLU A 148 3.94 -13.02 -10.72
N ILE A 149 4.15 -14.25 -10.25
CA ILE A 149 5.47 -14.90 -10.25
C ILE A 149 5.33 -16.35 -10.71
N PRO A 150 6.34 -16.91 -11.38
CA PRO A 150 6.19 -17.35 -12.77
C PRO A 150 4.95 -18.24 -12.93
N GLY A 151 3.84 -17.64 -13.38
CA GLY A 151 2.61 -18.35 -13.73
C GLY A 151 1.55 -18.57 -12.65
N ASN A 152 1.76 -18.13 -11.39
CA ASN A 152 0.74 -18.21 -10.32
C ASN A 152 0.64 -16.90 -9.53
N THR A 153 -0.58 -16.39 -9.37
CA THR A 153 -0.85 -15.19 -8.55
C THR A 153 -0.80 -15.52 -7.05
N LEU A 154 -0.75 -14.48 -6.21
CA LEU A 154 -0.85 -14.63 -4.74
C LEU A 154 -2.14 -15.36 -4.36
N LEU A 155 -3.23 -14.98 -5.02
CA LEU A 155 -4.55 -15.56 -4.82
C LEU A 155 -4.54 -17.05 -5.18
N ASP A 156 -3.98 -17.42 -6.33
CA ASP A 156 -3.91 -18.82 -6.76
C ASP A 156 -3.19 -19.69 -5.72
N ARG A 157 -2.04 -19.21 -5.21
CA ARG A 157 -1.23 -19.93 -4.23
C ARG A 157 -1.98 -20.11 -2.90
N LEU A 158 -2.56 -19.03 -2.38
CA LEU A 158 -3.33 -19.09 -1.13
C LEU A 158 -4.56 -19.99 -1.27
N PHE A 159 -5.23 -19.94 -2.42
CA PHE A 159 -6.36 -20.83 -2.68
C PHE A 159 -5.94 -22.30 -2.71
N ASP A 160 -4.81 -22.62 -3.36
CA ASP A 160 -4.26 -23.98 -3.41
C ASP A 160 -3.77 -24.48 -2.03
N GLU A 161 -3.37 -23.56 -1.14
CA GLU A 161 -3.02 -23.84 0.27
C GLU A 161 -4.26 -24.08 1.15
N GLY A 162 -5.48 -23.86 0.65
CA GLY A 162 -6.70 -24.08 1.43
C GLY A 162 -7.29 -22.82 2.08
N TYR A 163 -6.85 -21.62 1.68
CA TYR A 163 -7.53 -20.38 2.07
C TYR A 163 -8.78 -20.15 1.22
N GLY A 164 -9.86 -19.68 1.85
CA GLY A 164 -10.94 -19.02 1.12
C GLY A 164 -10.44 -17.69 0.54
N VAL A 165 -10.99 -17.28 -0.59
CA VAL A 165 -10.60 -16.02 -1.25
C VAL A 165 -11.83 -15.19 -1.55
N ALA A 166 -11.73 -13.89 -1.34
CA ALA A 166 -12.74 -12.92 -1.72
C ALA A 166 -12.08 -11.76 -2.46
N VAL A 167 -12.69 -11.29 -3.54
CA VAL A 167 -12.22 -10.12 -4.30
C VAL A 167 -13.31 -9.07 -4.33
N LEU A 168 -13.04 -7.93 -3.71
CA LEU A 168 -13.97 -6.83 -3.57
C LEU A 168 -13.80 -5.83 -4.71
N LEU A 169 -14.90 -5.65 -5.45
CA LEU A 169 -14.99 -4.80 -6.62
C LEU A 169 -15.57 -3.46 -6.20
N ASN A 170 -14.78 -2.67 -5.45
CA ASN A 170 -15.16 -1.35 -4.90
C ASN A 170 -15.58 -0.33 -5.96
N GLY A 171 -15.40 -0.66 -7.24
CA GLY A 171 -16.00 0.07 -8.34
C GLY A 171 -15.50 1.51 -8.40
N HIS A 172 -14.18 1.74 -8.32
CA HIS A 172 -13.63 3.09 -8.51
C HIS A 172 -14.18 3.67 -9.81
N TYR A 173 -14.17 2.91 -10.89
CA TYR A 173 -14.75 3.29 -12.18
C TYR A 173 -16.28 3.52 -12.21
N LEU A 174 -17.02 3.24 -11.13
CA LEU A 174 -18.46 3.50 -11.01
C LEU A 174 -18.80 4.89 -10.45
N GLY A 175 -17.82 5.77 -10.32
CA GLY A 175 -18.02 7.13 -9.81
C GLY A 175 -18.17 7.21 -8.28
N ASN A 176 -17.84 6.14 -7.56
CA ASN A 176 -17.81 6.13 -6.09
C ASN A 176 -16.76 7.13 -5.56
N ASP A 177 -17.17 7.94 -4.58
CA ASP A 177 -16.26 8.79 -3.80
C ASP A 177 -15.44 7.96 -2.79
N ALA A 178 -14.47 8.58 -2.12
CA ALA A 178 -13.55 7.88 -1.23
C ALA A 178 -14.26 7.24 -0.02
N LEU A 179 -15.20 7.93 0.63
CA LEU A 179 -15.97 7.39 1.76
C LEU A 179 -16.88 6.25 1.31
N SER A 180 -17.57 6.41 0.17
CA SER A 180 -18.37 5.35 -0.42
C SER A 180 -17.56 4.07 -0.60
N MET A 181 -16.36 4.15 -1.18
CA MET A 181 -15.49 2.96 -1.32
C MET A 181 -15.08 2.37 0.03
N MET A 182 -14.78 3.20 1.03
CA MET A 182 -14.43 2.71 2.36
C MET A 182 -15.60 1.98 3.02
N PHE A 183 -16.82 2.50 2.92
CA PHE A 183 -18.02 1.85 3.46
C PHE A 183 -18.31 0.54 2.74
N GLY A 184 -18.06 0.44 1.44
CA GLY A 184 -18.14 -0.82 0.69
C GLY A 184 -17.28 -1.93 1.29
N VAL A 185 -16.04 -1.61 1.68
CA VAL A 185 -15.14 -2.54 2.37
C VAL A 185 -15.71 -2.96 3.72
N GLN A 186 -16.22 -2.02 4.53
CA GLN A 186 -16.80 -2.35 5.83
C GLN A 186 -18.02 -3.28 5.69
N GLN A 187 -18.88 -3.03 4.70
CA GLN A 187 -20.03 -3.88 4.44
C GLN A 187 -19.63 -5.28 3.95
N ALA A 188 -18.59 -5.40 3.13
CA ALA A 188 -18.04 -6.69 2.73
C ALA A 188 -17.50 -7.46 3.94
N LEU A 189 -16.78 -6.80 4.85
CA LEU A 189 -16.26 -7.41 6.07
C LEU A 189 -17.38 -7.87 7.01
N ILE A 190 -18.41 -7.05 7.23
CA ILE A 190 -19.57 -7.46 8.04
C ILE A 190 -20.28 -8.65 7.40
N THR A 191 -20.49 -8.63 6.08
CA THR A 191 -21.14 -9.74 5.37
C THR A 191 -20.31 -11.02 5.44
N LEU A 192 -18.98 -10.93 5.37
CA LEU A 192 -18.08 -12.06 5.62
C LEU A 192 -18.17 -12.54 7.07
N SER A 193 -18.35 -11.62 8.03
CA SER A 193 -18.47 -11.98 9.45
C SER A 193 -19.71 -12.79 9.79
N ASP A 194 -20.75 -12.68 8.96
CA ASP A 194 -22.02 -13.39 9.10
C ASP A 194 -22.06 -14.70 8.27
N ASP A 195 -21.04 -14.97 7.44
CA ASP A 195 -20.92 -16.24 6.71
C ASP A 195 -20.22 -17.29 7.58
N SER A 196 -20.94 -18.36 7.93
CA SER A 196 -20.43 -19.43 8.81
C SER A 196 -19.23 -20.20 8.24
N ARG A 197 -18.93 -20.04 6.95
CA ARG A 197 -17.74 -20.63 6.32
C ARG A 197 -16.49 -19.78 6.52
N VAL A 198 -16.58 -18.60 7.13
CA VAL A 198 -15.46 -17.68 7.33
C VAL A 198 -15.00 -17.70 8.79
N GLU A 199 -13.74 -18.05 9.02
CA GLU A 199 -13.15 -18.09 10.37
C GLU A 199 -12.52 -16.75 10.74
N LYS A 200 -11.68 -16.26 9.83
CA LYS A 200 -10.85 -15.06 9.97
C LYS A 200 -10.65 -14.41 8.61
N VAL A 201 -10.27 -13.14 8.61
CA VAL A 201 -9.99 -12.37 7.40
C VAL A 201 -8.66 -11.64 7.52
N VAL A 202 -7.82 -11.77 6.50
CA VAL A 202 -6.75 -10.80 6.19
C VAL A 202 -7.16 -10.01 4.96
N ILE A 203 -7.10 -8.68 5.06
CA ILE A 203 -7.38 -7.79 3.93
C ILE A 203 -6.09 -7.38 3.23
N VAL A 204 -6.05 -7.45 1.91
CA VAL A 204 -4.85 -7.18 1.09
C VAL A 204 -5.21 -6.22 -0.02
N GLY A 205 -4.35 -5.23 -0.28
CA GLY A 205 -4.50 -4.41 -1.47
C GLY A 205 -3.27 -3.59 -1.82
N MET A 206 -3.27 -3.06 -3.03
CA MET A 206 -2.19 -2.25 -3.58
C MET A 206 -2.67 -0.87 -4.01
N SER A 207 -1.84 0.16 -3.83
CA SER A 207 -2.19 1.55 -4.19
C SER A 207 -3.43 2.02 -3.40
N GLN A 208 -4.47 2.51 -4.07
CA GLN A 208 -5.76 2.76 -3.43
C GLN A 208 -6.35 1.49 -2.78
N GLY A 209 -6.07 0.29 -3.30
CA GLY A 209 -6.44 -0.96 -2.63
C GLY A 209 -5.72 -1.15 -1.30
N GLY A 210 -4.46 -0.69 -1.18
CA GLY A 210 -3.67 -0.73 0.07
C GLY A 210 -4.19 0.29 1.08
N GLN A 211 -4.58 1.47 0.61
CA GLN A 211 -5.35 2.42 1.41
C GLN A 211 -6.66 1.79 1.93
N LEU A 212 -7.42 1.11 1.07
CA LEU A 212 -8.69 0.45 1.42
C LEU A 212 -8.49 -0.78 2.32
N ALA A 213 -7.26 -1.30 2.46
CA ALA A 213 -6.95 -2.31 3.46
C ALA A 213 -6.84 -1.71 4.88
N ILE A 214 -6.73 -0.38 5.01
CA ILE A 214 -6.46 0.30 6.28
C ILE A 214 -7.59 1.26 6.65
N HIS A 215 -7.89 2.26 5.81
CA HIS A 215 -8.80 3.35 6.14
C HIS A 215 -10.18 2.90 6.66
N PRO A 216 -10.84 1.90 6.04
CA PRO A 216 -12.12 1.38 6.52
C PRO A 216 -12.07 0.83 7.95
N LEU A 217 -10.88 0.49 8.46
CA LEU A 217 -10.67 -0.07 9.79
C LEU A 217 -10.34 1.00 10.84
N THR A 218 -10.51 2.29 10.50
CA THR A 218 -10.11 3.42 11.36
C THR A 218 -11.23 4.41 11.64
N PHE A 219 -12.48 4.11 11.27
CA PHE A 219 -13.57 5.06 11.52
C PHE A 219 -13.90 5.17 13.01
N PRO A 220 -14.05 6.39 13.55
CA PRO A 220 -14.54 6.59 14.90
C PRO A 220 -16.03 6.28 14.98
N SER A 221 -16.52 6.05 16.20
CA SER A 221 -17.95 5.97 16.47
C SER A 221 -18.66 7.29 16.10
N GLY A 222 -19.90 7.17 15.61
CA GLY A 222 -20.75 8.33 15.31
C GLY A 222 -20.61 8.92 13.90
N VAL A 223 -19.74 8.40 13.03
CA VAL A 223 -19.76 8.75 11.59
C VAL A 223 -20.96 8.06 10.93
N PRO A 224 -21.94 8.80 10.39
CA PRO A 224 -23.13 8.19 9.78
C PRO A 224 -22.77 7.24 8.64
N GLY A 225 -23.31 6.02 8.67
CA GLY A 225 -23.07 4.98 7.67
C GLY A 225 -21.76 4.21 7.84
N ALA A 226 -20.83 4.67 8.69
CA ALA A 226 -19.61 3.96 9.01
C ALA A 226 -19.86 2.91 10.11
N ILE A 227 -19.12 1.81 10.01
CA ILE A 227 -18.99 0.84 11.10
C ILE A 227 -17.79 1.26 11.96
N PRO A 228 -17.93 1.43 13.28
CA PRO A 228 -16.81 1.80 14.14
C PRO A 228 -15.68 0.76 14.10
N SER A 229 -14.42 1.19 14.23
CA SER A 229 -13.26 0.27 14.22
C SER A 229 -13.25 -0.72 15.38
N ASP A 230 -14.00 -0.44 16.44
CA ASP A 230 -14.21 -1.29 17.61
C ASP A 230 -15.49 -2.15 17.52
N ASP A 231 -16.16 -2.21 16.36
CA ASP A 231 -17.32 -3.08 16.16
C ASP A 231 -16.94 -4.56 16.41
N PRO A 232 -17.61 -5.25 17.35
CA PRO A 232 -17.26 -6.62 17.71
C PRO A 232 -17.27 -7.61 16.54
N ARG A 233 -18.07 -7.36 15.51
CA ARG A 233 -18.12 -8.23 14.32
C ARG A 233 -16.83 -8.12 13.51
N LEU A 234 -16.29 -6.91 13.36
CA LEU A 234 -14.99 -6.67 12.71
C LEU A 234 -13.85 -7.26 13.54
N LEU A 235 -13.81 -6.96 14.84
CA LEU A 235 -12.79 -7.47 15.76
C LEU A 235 -12.77 -9.00 15.85
N ARG A 236 -13.93 -9.65 15.70
CA ARG A 236 -14.05 -11.11 15.71
C ARG A 236 -13.31 -11.75 14.54
N ILE A 237 -13.44 -11.21 13.33
CA ILE A 237 -12.91 -11.86 12.12
C ILE A 237 -11.56 -11.32 11.66
N LEU A 238 -11.23 -10.05 11.90
CA LEU A 238 -10.02 -9.45 11.35
C LEU A 238 -8.77 -10.02 12.04
N ALA A 239 -7.90 -10.65 11.25
CA ALA A 239 -6.63 -11.21 11.69
C ALA A 239 -5.43 -10.35 11.28
N GLY A 240 -5.55 -9.58 10.19
CA GLY A 240 -4.47 -8.72 9.71
C GLY A 240 -4.85 -7.89 8.50
N ALA A 241 -3.98 -6.95 8.15
CA ALA A 241 -4.06 -6.14 6.94
C ALA A 241 -2.70 -6.12 6.24
N VAL A 242 -2.72 -6.06 4.91
CA VAL A 242 -1.54 -5.92 4.06
C VAL A 242 -1.77 -4.75 3.11
N SER A 243 -0.90 -3.75 3.19
CA SER A 243 -0.93 -2.58 2.31
C SER A 243 0.34 -2.52 1.47
N LEU A 244 0.18 -2.71 0.16
CA LEU A 244 1.25 -2.49 -0.81
C LEU A 244 1.12 -1.08 -1.38
N ALA A 245 2.14 -0.24 -1.24
CA ALA A 245 2.17 1.11 -1.81
C ALA A 245 0.89 1.93 -1.53
N GLY A 246 0.33 1.83 -0.31
CA GLY A 246 -0.96 2.44 0.00
C GLY A 246 -0.88 3.94 0.29
N TRP A 247 -1.94 4.68 -0.04
CA TRP A 247 -2.08 6.11 0.29
C TRP A 247 -2.60 6.26 1.72
N MET A 248 -1.76 6.68 2.66
CA MET A 248 -2.13 6.70 4.08
C MET A 248 -2.61 8.08 4.56
N GLU A 249 -2.01 9.17 4.10
CA GLU A 249 -2.44 10.54 4.46
C GLU A 249 -2.82 11.34 3.21
N PRO A 250 -4.12 11.40 2.91
CA PRO A 250 -4.65 11.99 1.70
C PRO A 250 -4.30 13.47 1.51
N ALA A 251 -4.14 14.22 2.60
CA ALA A 251 -3.73 15.63 2.54
C ALA A 251 -2.27 15.79 2.05
N LYS A 252 -1.35 14.93 2.49
CA LYS A 252 0.04 14.91 2.00
C LYS A 252 0.09 14.45 0.54
N MET A 253 -0.72 13.45 0.20
CA MET A 253 -0.85 12.98 -1.17
C MET A 253 -1.37 14.08 -2.10
N TRP A 254 -2.30 14.92 -1.64
CA TRP A 254 -2.80 16.06 -2.42
C TRP A 254 -1.68 17.01 -2.90
N GLU A 255 -0.75 17.37 -2.03
CA GLU A 255 0.39 18.24 -2.40
C GLU A 255 1.35 17.56 -3.39
N PHE A 256 1.59 16.25 -3.22
CA PHE A 256 2.33 15.45 -4.19
C PHE A 256 1.62 15.42 -5.55
N MET A 257 0.30 15.27 -5.55
CA MET A 257 -0.52 15.17 -6.76
C MET A 257 -0.66 16.49 -7.50
N LYS A 258 -0.60 17.65 -6.82
CA LYS A 258 -0.55 18.96 -7.51
C LYS A 258 0.61 19.07 -8.50
N LYS A 259 1.73 18.38 -8.22
CA LYS A 259 2.90 18.33 -9.10
C LYS A 259 2.71 17.32 -10.25
N ASN A 260 1.67 16.49 -10.18
CA ASN A 260 1.38 15.39 -11.10
C ASN A 260 -0.06 15.52 -11.68
N PRO A 261 -0.26 16.37 -12.71
CA PRO A 261 -1.59 16.77 -13.18
C PRO A 261 -2.49 15.61 -13.64
N TRP A 262 -1.91 14.48 -14.05
CA TRP A 262 -2.62 13.30 -14.57
C TRP A 262 -3.53 12.61 -13.56
N PHE A 263 -3.14 12.56 -12.28
CA PHE A 263 -3.98 11.97 -11.23
C PHE A 263 -4.73 12.99 -10.38
N TYR A 264 -4.24 14.23 -10.36
CA TYR A 264 -4.78 15.29 -9.51
C TYR A 264 -6.29 15.47 -9.66
N ASN A 265 -6.80 15.50 -10.90
CA ASN A 265 -8.22 15.77 -11.16
C ASN A 265 -9.16 14.63 -10.73
N SER A 266 -8.76 13.38 -10.95
CA SER A 266 -9.56 12.22 -10.53
C SER A 266 -9.51 12.00 -9.03
N TYR A 267 -8.34 12.23 -8.43
CA TYR A 267 -8.18 12.29 -6.98
C TYR A 267 -9.10 13.37 -6.38
N LYS A 268 -9.06 14.58 -6.95
CA LYS A 268 -9.82 15.73 -6.50
C LYS A 268 -11.32 15.50 -6.53
N ASN A 269 -11.87 14.99 -7.63
CA ASN A 269 -13.31 14.76 -7.72
C ASN A 269 -13.84 13.72 -6.71
N ARG A 270 -12.99 12.82 -6.22
CA ARG A 270 -13.40 11.73 -5.31
C ARG A 270 -13.19 12.06 -3.84
N TRP A 271 -12.03 12.64 -3.52
CA TRP A 271 -11.71 13.03 -2.16
C TRP A 271 -12.47 14.28 -1.73
N ALA A 272 -12.63 15.27 -2.61
CA ALA A 272 -13.39 16.46 -2.29
C ALA A 272 -14.88 16.18 -2.07
N ALA A 273 -15.44 15.21 -2.80
CA ALA A 273 -16.82 14.79 -2.60
C ALA A 273 -17.05 14.21 -1.20
N SER A 274 -16.04 13.52 -0.67
CA SER A 274 -16.10 12.88 0.65
C SER A 274 -15.77 13.83 1.81
N PHE A 275 -14.73 14.66 1.67
CA PHE A 275 -14.14 15.39 2.79
C PHE A 275 -14.12 16.92 2.58
N GLY A 276 -14.72 17.40 1.51
CA GLY A 276 -14.68 18.81 1.13
C GLY A 276 -13.37 19.23 0.50
N MET A 277 -13.32 20.50 0.10
CA MET A 277 -12.29 21.02 -0.80
C MET A 277 -10.97 21.40 -0.18
N ASP A 278 -10.98 21.67 1.12
CA ASP A 278 -9.82 22.14 1.82
C ASP A 278 -9.18 20.96 2.55
N PRO A 279 -7.97 20.50 2.13
CA PRO A 279 -7.26 19.43 2.82
C PRO A 279 -7.00 19.74 4.30
N ALA A 280 -7.01 21.01 4.72
CA ALA A 280 -6.92 21.39 6.13
C ALA A 280 -8.09 20.85 6.97
N ASN A 281 -9.25 20.60 6.34
CA ASN A 281 -10.42 20.02 7.00
C ASN A 281 -10.35 18.49 7.10
N TRP A 282 -9.31 17.85 6.56
CA TRP A 282 -9.15 16.39 6.55
C TRP A 282 -8.39 15.89 7.78
N SER A 283 -8.46 16.60 8.91
CA SER A 283 -7.75 16.26 10.15
C SER A 283 -8.12 14.88 10.73
N GLY A 284 -9.28 14.35 10.34
CA GLY A 284 -9.72 13.00 10.69
C GLY A 284 -8.93 11.87 10.05
N ILE A 285 -8.11 12.14 9.03
CA ILE A 285 -7.42 11.12 8.21
C ILE A 285 -5.91 11.40 8.07
N THR A 286 -5.29 11.94 9.13
CA THR A 286 -3.83 12.05 9.25
C THR A 286 -3.22 10.74 9.75
N TYR A 287 -1.90 10.52 9.57
CA TYR A 287 -1.22 9.32 10.09
C TYR A 287 -1.52 9.08 11.57
N GLU A 288 -1.41 10.12 12.40
CA GLU A 288 -1.66 10.04 13.84
C GLU A 288 -3.11 9.72 14.17
N SER A 289 -4.06 10.33 13.45
CA SER A 289 -5.49 10.12 13.64
C SER A 289 -5.88 8.70 13.26
N LEU A 290 -5.40 8.20 12.12
CA LEU A 290 -5.61 6.83 11.66
C LEU A 290 -4.97 5.82 12.63
N ALA A 291 -3.69 6.02 12.99
CA ALA A 291 -2.95 5.13 13.87
C ALA A 291 -3.57 5.04 15.28
N SER A 292 -4.20 6.12 15.76
CA SER A 292 -4.90 6.13 17.04
C SER A 292 -6.09 5.18 17.13
N ARG A 293 -6.65 4.78 15.99
CA ARG A 293 -7.87 3.95 15.88
C ARG A 293 -7.63 2.62 15.18
N PHE A 294 -6.39 2.35 14.78
CA PHE A 294 -6.04 1.16 14.02
C PHE A 294 -5.50 0.08 14.96
N HIS A 295 -6.23 -1.02 15.06
CA HIS A 295 -5.96 -2.11 16.02
C HIS A 295 -5.59 -3.44 15.36
N THR A 296 -5.57 -3.49 14.03
CA THR A 296 -5.32 -4.72 13.26
C THR A 296 -3.81 -4.89 13.02
N PRO A 297 -3.22 -6.09 13.14
CA PRO A 297 -1.84 -6.31 12.74
C PRO A 297 -1.63 -5.91 11.27
N LEU A 298 -0.55 -5.19 10.96
CA LEU A 298 -0.32 -4.64 9.62
C LEU A 298 1.05 -4.99 9.05
N LEU A 299 1.07 -5.43 7.80
CA LEU A 299 2.26 -5.48 6.96
C LEU A 299 2.16 -4.40 5.88
N MET A 300 3.13 -3.50 5.82
CA MET A 300 3.29 -2.53 4.74
C MET A 300 4.48 -2.88 3.88
N ILE A 301 4.30 -2.80 2.56
CA ILE A 301 5.37 -3.08 1.59
C ILE A 301 5.43 -1.93 0.58
N HIS A 302 6.62 -1.42 0.31
CA HIS A 302 6.83 -0.25 -0.55
C HIS A 302 8.18 -0.31 -1.28
N GLY A 303 8.27 0.23 -2.49
CA GLY A 303 9.55 0.40 -3.21
C GLY A 303 10.09 1.82 -3.14
N THR A 304 11.40 2.01 -3.04
CA THR A 304 12.00 3.37 -3.07
C THR A 304 11.82 4.09 -4.41
N ASP A 305 11.56 3.34 -5.47
CA ASP A 305 11.36 3.83 -6.84
C ASP A 305 9.88 4.06 -7.19
N ASP A 306 8.97 3.99 -6.21
CA ASP A 306 7.54 4.23 -6.45
C ASP A 306 7.30 5.72 -6.79
N CYS A 307 7.02 5.96 -8.07
CA CYS A 307 6.70 7.27 -8.63
C CYS A 307 5.24 7.69 -8.44
N MET A 308 4.38 6.77 -8.04
CA MET A 308 2.95 7.02 -7.85
C MET A 308 2.62 7.31 -6.40
N VAL A 309 3.33 6.66 -5.47
CA VAL A 309 3.11 6.78 -4.03
C VAL A 309 4.43 6.99 -3.35
N PRO A 310 4.65 8.19 -2.79
CA PRO A 310 5.84 8.45 -1.99
C PRO A 310 6.01 7.41 -0.88
N VAL A 311 7.23 6.89 -0.73
CA VAL A 311 7.58 5.88 0.28
C VAL A 311 7.27 6.35 1.72
N ASN A 312 7.26 7.67 1.94
CA ASN A 312 6.93 8.24 3.24
C ASN A 312 5.47 7.98 3.67
N GLN A 313 4.56 7.63 2.75
CA GLN A 313 3.21 7.18 3.09
C GLN A 313 3.24 5.92 3.96
N ALA A 314 4.12 4.97 3.65
CA ALA A 314 4.28 3.75 4.44
C ALA A 314 5.12 3.99 5.71
N THR A 315 6.24 4.71 5.61
CA THR A 315 7.18 4.84 6.74
C THR A 315 6.69 5.79 7.84
N GLU A 316 6.00 6.88 7.49
CA GLU A 316 5.42 7.78 8.50
C GLU A 316 4.22 7.13 9.20
N PHE A 317 3.37 6.40 8.46
CA PHE A 317 2.25 5.68 9.08
C PHE A 317 2.72 4.51 9.96
N PHE A 318 3.74 3.77 9.52
CA PHE A 318 4.43 2.77 10.35
C PHE A 318 4.90 3.39 11.67
N SER A 319 5.60 4.52 11.59
CA SER A 319 6.12 5.20 12.77
C SER A 319 5.00 5.63 13.71
N ALA A 320 3.90 6.16 13.18
CA ALA A 320 2.72 6.54 13.96
C ALA A 320 2.05 5.35 14.67
N ILE A 321 1.95 4.18 14.01
CA ILE A 321 1.43 2.96 14.65
C ILE A 321 2.38 2.48 15.76
N LYS A 322 3.69 2.41 15.50
CA LYS A 322 4.67 1.95 16.49
C LYS A 322 4.76 2.88 17.70
N ALA A 323 4.67 4.19 17.50
CA ALA A 323 4.64 5.17 18.58
C ALA A 323 3.47 4.95 19.56
N ARG A 324 2.41 4.27 19.12
CA ARG A 324 1.23 3.93 19.92
C ARG A 324 1.24 2.49 20.45
N GLY A 325 2.35 1.78 20.27
CA GLY A 325 2.47 0.37 20.66
C GLY A 325 1.71 -0.60 19.76
N GLY A 326 1.29 -0.16 18.57
CA GLY A 326 0.57 -1.01 17.63
C GLY A 326 1.47 -2.06 16.96
N SER A 327 0.84 -3.10 16.42
CA SER A 327 1.51 -4.18 15.69
C SER A 327 1.56 -3.86 14.19
N ALA A 328 2.68 -3.30 13.74
CA ALA A 328 2.95 -3.10 12.34
C ALA A 328 4.38 -3.49 12.00
N ASN A 329 4.57 -4.00 10.79
CA ASN A 329 5.84 -4.19 10.12
C ASN A 329 5.84 -3.43 8.80
N VAL A 330 6.99 -2.88 8.41
CA VAL A 330 7.19 -2.22 7.12
C VAL A 330 8.42 -2.79 6.43
N TRP A 331 8.28 -3.15 5.16
CA TRP A 331 9.40 -3.50 4.30
C TRP A 331 9.47 -2.56 3.11
N VAL A 332 10.53 -1.74 3.10
CA VAL A 332 10.83 -0.81 2.00
C VAL A 332 11.96 -1.42 1.19
N TYR A 333 11.73 -1.94 -0.01
CA TYR A 333 12.83 -2.47 -0.83
C TYR A 333 13.50 -1.38 -1.67
N GLU A 334 14.82 -1.45 -1.79
CA GLU A 334 15.64 -0.45 -2.50
C GLU A 334 15.74 -0.79 -4.00
N ASN A 335 15.07 -0.01 -4.82
CA ASN A 335 15.05 -0.16 -6.28
C ASN A 335 15.58 1.09 -7.02
N GLY A 336 16.27 1.98 -6.31
CA GLY A 336 16.73 3.26 -6.85
C GLY A 336 15.69 4.37 -6.72
N PRO A 337 15.98 5.58 -7.23
CA PRO A 337 15.06 6.70 -7.17
C PRO A 337 13.93 6.56 -8.19
N CYS A 338 12.78 7.17 -7.90
CA CYS A 338 11.76 7.38 -8.90
C CYS A 338 12.35 8.15 -10.11
N ASN A 339 12.11 7.65 -11.32
CA ASN A 339 12.47 8.36 -12.53
C ASN A 339 11.32 9.28 -12.99
N GLU A 340 11.33 10.53 -12.53
CA GLU A 340 10.32 11.55 -12.85
C GLU A 340 10.22 11.88 -14.35
N SER A 341 11.22 11.49 -15.16
CA SER A 341 11.21 11.71 -16.61
C SER A 341 10.41 10.67 -17.40
N VAL A 342 10.00 9.57 -16.77
CA VAL A 342 9.22 8.50 -17.40
C VAL A 342 7.72 8.75 -17.16
N PRO A 343 6.86 8.71 -18.20
CA PRO A 343 5.42 8.88 -18.03
C PRO A 343 4.86 7.90 -17.00
N ILE A 344 3.93 8.32 -16.15
CA ILE A 344 3.27 7.49 -15.12
C ILE A 344 2.66 6.19 -15.67
N THR A 345 2.20 6.18 -16.93
CA THR A 345 1.69 4.97 -17.60
C THR A 345 2.77 3.91 -17.80
N THR A 346 4.03 4.34 -17.83
CA THR A 346 5.24 3.50 -17.82
C THR A 346 5.90 3.46 -16.44
N SER A 347 5.63 4.41 -15.55
CA SER A 347 6.15 4.47 -14.18
C SER A 347 5.19 3.85 -13.17
N ALA A 348 5.22 2.52 -13.06
CA ALA A 348 4.49 1.74 -12.06
C ALA A 348 4.93 2.04 -10.60
N HIS A 349 4.23 1.42 -9.64
CA HIS A 349 4.54 1.36 -8.19
C HIS A 349 5.87 0.65 -7.88
N GLY A 350 6.95 1.17 -8.44
CA GLY A 350 8.25 0.51 -8.58
C GLY A 350 8.40 -0.11 -9.97
N VAL A 351 8.99 0.64 -10.90
CA VAL A 351 9.00 0.38 -12.36
C VAL A 351 10.01 -0.69 -12.76
N LEU A 352 11.03 -0.94 -11.94
CA LEU A 352 12.09 -1.87 -12.33
C LEU A 352 11.73 -3.35 -12.13
N ASP A 353 10.50 -3.64 -11.67
CA ASP A 353 10.07 -4.98 -11.27
C ASP A 353 9.24 -5.74 -12.33
N GLN A 354 8.96 -5.14 -13.50
CA GLN A 354 8.37 -5.87 -14.63
C GLN A 354 9.44 -6.63 -15.45
N GLY A 355 10.24 -7.46 -14.80
CA GLY A 355 10.94 -8.58 -15.45
C GLY A 355 12.02 -8.27 -16.52
N LEU A 356 12.54 -7.04 -16.63
CA LEU A 356 13.49 -6.69 -17.72
C LEU A 356 14.97 -6.57 -17.34
N ASN A 357 15.36 -6.77 -16.07
CA ASN A 357 16.76 -6.94 -15.72
C ASN A 357 17.07 -8.40 -15.31
N PRO A 358 17.62 -9.23 -16.21
CA PRO A 358 18.05 -10.59 -15.92
C PRO A 358 19.10 -10.68 -14.80
N ALA A 359 19.84 -9.59 -14.52
CA ALA A 359 20.88 -9.56 -13.49
C ALA A 359 20.35 -9.35 -12.06
N THR A 360 19.19 -8.69 -11.89
CA THR A 360 18.50 -8.54 -10.59
C THR A 360 17.25 -9.43 -10.46
N GLY A 361 16.76 -9.97 -11.58
CA GLY A 361 16.09 -11.27 -11.69
C GLY A 361 14.88 -11.50 -10.77
N GLY A 362 13.86 -10.64 -10.80
CA GLY A 362 12.55 -10.92 -10.17
C GLY A 362 12.58 -11.18 -8.66
N ARG A 363 13.71 -10.90 -7.98
CA ARG A 363 13.93 -11.23 -6.57
C ARG A 363 12.98 -10.47 -5.65
N TRP A 364 12.59 -9.26 -6.02
CA TRP A 364 11.72 -8.38 -5.24
C TRP A 364 10.26 -8.81 -5.29
N GLY A 365 9.73 -9.05 -6.50
CA GLY A 365 8.42 -9.68 -6.67
C GLY A 365 8.29 -10.96 -5.85
N ILE A 366 9.30 -11.83 -5.92
CA ILE A 366 9.37 -13.07 -5.12
C ILE A 366 9.40 -12.79 -3.61
N GLY A 367 10.32 -11.95 -3.13
CA GLY A 367 10.45 -11.62 -1.71
C GLY A 367 9.17 -11.00 -1.13
N LYS A 368 8.53 -10.09 -1.87
CA LYS A 368 7.25 -9.47 -1.51
C LYS A 368 6.16 -10.50 -1.29
N MET A 369 6.01 -11.41 -2.23
CA MET A 369 4.98 -12.43 -2.19
C MET A 369 5.23 -13.41 -1.05
N THR A 370 6.47 -13.86 -0.87
CA THR A 370 6.87 -14.69 0.27
C THR A 370 6.55 -14.00 1.59
N LEU A 371 6.86 -12.70 1.74
CA LEU A 371 6.58 -11.95 2.96
C LEU A 371 5.07 -11.81 3.25
N ILE A 372 4.27 -11.55 2.22
CA ILE A 372 2.81 -11.47 2.36
C ILE A 372 2.23 -12.84 2.75
N GLN A 373 2.67 -13.91 2.08
CA GLN A 373 2.25 -15.27 2.42
C GLN A 373 2.63 -15.62 3.86
N ASN A 374 3.87 -15.34 4.27
CA ASN A 374 4.32 -15.60 5.63
C ASN A 374 3.51 -14.80 6.67
N PHE A 375 3.14 -13.56 6.37
CA PHE A 375 2.26 -12.77 7.25
C PHE A 375 0.87 -13.39 7.36
N ILE A 376 0.27 -13.77 6.23
CA ILE A 376 -1.04 -14.43 6.21
C ILE A 376 -1.01 -15.74 6.99
N ARG A 377 0.02 -16.57 6.80
CA ARG A 377 0.21 -17.83 7.52
C ARG A 377 0.44 -17.65 9.01
N ASP A 378 1.11 -16.57 9.41
CA ASP A 378 1.30 -16.22 10.82
C ASP A 378 -0.03 -15.79 11.48
N LYS A 379 -0.84 -14.99 10.78
CA LYS A 379 -2.09 -14.44 11.33
C LYS A 379 -3.29 -15.36 11.19
N MET A 380 -3.28 -16.24 10.19
CA MET A 380 -4.33 -17.21 9.89
C MET A 380 -3.68 -18.56 9.56
N PRO A 381 -3.11 -19.24 10.57
CA PRO A 381 -2.40 -20.48 10.33
C PRO A 381 -3.37 -21.59 9.96
N LEU A 382 -2.95 -22.46 9.04
CA LEU A 382 -3.70 -23.64 8.66
C LEU A 382 -3.39 -24.82 9.59
N ASP A 383 -4.24 -25.85 9.54
CA ASP A 383 -4.08 -27.10 10.31
C ASP A 383 -3.07 -28.08 9.70
N HIS A 384 -2.45 -27.70 8.59
CA HIS A 384 -1.44 -28.48 7.90
C HIS A 384 -0.25 -27.58 7.54
N ASP A 385 0.87 -28.23 7.31
CA ASP A 385 2.09 -27.56 6.90
C ASP A 385 1.99 -27.04 5.48
N VAL A 386 2.33 -25.77 5.29
CA VAL A 386 2.36 -25.12 3.97
C VAL A 386 3.79 -24.96 3.48
N SER A 387 4.01 -25.26 2.21
CA SER A 387 5.31 -25.09 1.59
C SER A 387 5.57 -23.63 1.22
N SER A 388 6.77 -23.15 1.53
CA SER A 388 7.33 -21.91 1.01
C SER A 388 8.61 -22.20 0.22
N ASP A 389 8.90 -21.39 -0.80
CA ASP A 389 10.15 -21.54 -1.55
C ASP A 389 11.35 -21.13 -0.66
N GLY A 390 12.18 -22.11 -0.28
CA GLY A 390 13.37 -21.89 0.54
C GLY A 390 14.45 -21.10 -0.19
N ASN A 391 14.45 -21.10 -1.53
CA ASN A 391 15.46 -20.40 -2.33
C ASN A 391 15.38 -18.87 -2.21
N THR A 392 14.26 -18.35 -1.73
CA THR A 392 14.05 -16.91 -1.54
C THR A 392 14.65 -16.41 -0.23
N LEU A 393 14.86 -17.31 0.74
CA LEU A 393 15.32 -16.95 2.08
C LEU A 393 16.69 -16.28 2.11
N PRO A 394 17.74 -16.77 1.42
CA PRO A 394 19.06 -16.14 1.49
C PRO A 394 19.05 -14.70 0.98
N GLY A 395 18.38 -14.43 -0.13
CA GLY A 395 18.28 -13.09 -0.70
C GLY A 395 17.50 -12.13 0.20
N MET A 396 16.35 -12.59 0.72
CA MET A 396 15.54 -11.82 1.65
C MET A 396 16.31 -11.51 2.95
N LEU A 397 17.03 -12.50 3.52
CA LEU A 397 17.80 -12.31 4.74
C LEU A 397 19.04 -11.44 4.54
N ASP A 398 19.70 -11.47 3.37
CA ASP A 398 20.87 -10.63 3.07
C ASP A 398 20.47 -9.15 3.01
N GLU A 399 19.33 -8.86 2.40
CA GLU A 399 18.77 -7.51 2.38
C GLU A 399 18.31 -7.05 3.77
N LEU A 400 17.60 -7.90 4.50
CA LEU A 400 17.20 -7.61 5.88
C LEU A 400 18.43 -7.40 6.78
N ALA A 401 19.50 -8.16 6.60
CA ALA A 401 20.76 -7.93 7.31
C ALA A 401 21.31 -6.53 7.00
N GLY A 402 21.34 -6.13 5.73
CA GLY A 402 21.75 -4.78 5.34
C GLY A 402 20.92 -3.69 6.01
N LYS A 403 19.59 -3.83 5.99
CA LYS A 403 18.70 -2.91 6.71
C LYS A 403 18.96 -2.89 8.20
N TYR A 404 19.15 -4.04 8.83
CA TYR A 404 19.40 -4.15 10.27
C TYR A 404 20.68 -3.42 10.68
N PHE A 405 21.80 -3.71 10.01
CA PHE A 405 23.10 -3.14 10.37
C PHE A 405 23.21 -1.65 10.03
N MET A 406 22.41 -1.17 9.08
CA MET A 406 22.39 0.24 8.68
C MET A 406 21.31 1.07 9.35
N SER A 407 20.34 0.44 10.01
CA SER A 407 19.25 1.14 10.68
C SER A 407 19.80 2.18 11.66
N ALA A 408 19.32 3.41 11.51
CA ALA A 408 19.69 4.54 12.36
C ALA A 408 19.01 4.44 13.74
N THR A 409 17.87 3.74 13.81
CA THR A 409 17.06 3.64 15.03
C THR A 409 16.88 2.21 15.51
N GLN A 410 16.64 2.05 16.82
CA GLN A 410 16.28 0.75 17.40
C GLN A 410 14.93 0.24 16.88
N ALA A 411 14.00 1.14 16.53
CA ALA A 411 12.69 0.78 16.00
C ALA A 411 12.79 0.10 14.62
N GLU A 412 13.66 0.60 13.75
CA GLU A 412 13.91 -0.01 12.43
C GLU A 412 14.60 -1.39 12.57
N ARG A 413 15.56 -1.52 13.50
CA ARG A 413 16.18 -2.81 13.81
C ARG A 413 15.16 -3.82 14.32
N GLN A 414 14.29 -3.39 15.23
CA GLN A 414 13.24 -4.25 15.77
C GLN A 414 12.26 -4.67 14.67
N ASN A 415 11.86 -3.77 13.78
CA ASN A 415 11.03 -4.09 12.62
C ASN A 415 11.65 -5.18 11.73
N VAL A 416 12.95 -5.09 11.45
CA VAL A 416 13.66 -6.14 10.70
C VAL A 416 13.60 -7.48 11.44
N LEU A 417 13.86 -7.48 12.75
CA LEU A 417 13.78 -8.70 13.56
C LEU A 417 12.36 -9.27 13.62
N ASP A 418 11.33 -8.43 13.68
CA ASP A 418 9.92 -8.82 13.68
C ASP A 418 9.55 -9.49 12.34
N ILE A 419 10.04 -8.97 11.21
CA ILE A 419 9.87 -9.59 9.88
C ILE A 419 10.58 -10.96 9.80
N ILE A 420 11.80 -11.07 10.34
CA ILE A 420 12.54 -12.34 10.38
C ILE A 420 11.81 -13.36 11.27
N ALA A 421 11.29 -12.92 12.42
CA ALA A 421 10.52 -13.77 13.33
C ALA A 421 9.25 -14.31 12.66
N GLN A 422 8.55 -13.47 11.89
CA GLN A 422 7.40 -13.90 11.09
C GLN A 422 7.78 -14.97 10.05
N ALA A 423 8.92 -14.82 9.37
CA ALA A 423 9.41 -15.84 8.45
C ALA A 423 9.81 -17.14 9.17
N GLY A 424 10.25 -17.04 10.43
CA GLY A 424 10.62 -18.16 11.30
C GLY A 424 9.44 -18.87 11.98
N ASN A 425 8.22 -18.68 11.51
CA ASN A 425 7.06 -19.37 12.07
C ASN A 425 7.19 -20.90 11.86
N PRO A 426 7.05 -21.73 12.92
CA PRO A 426 7.23 -23.19 12.83
C PRO A 426 6.22 -23.91 11.92
N ARG A 427 5.09 -23.28 11.57
CA ARG A 427 4.09 -23.84 10.66
C ARG A 427 4.41 -23.61 9.17
N ILE A 428 5.49 -22.88 8.88
CA ILE A 428 5.97 -22.68 7.52
C ILE A 428 7.04 -23.73 7.24
N GLN A 429 6.81 -24.61 6.26
CA GLN A 429 7.83 -25.55 5.79
C GLN A 429 8.52 -24.96 4.55
N TYR A 430 9.81 -24.68 4.66
CA TYR A 430 10.59 -24.27 3.50
C TYR A 430 11.02 -25.49 2.69
N VAL A 431 10.89 -25.39 1.37
CA VAL A 431 11.27 -26.43 0.43
C VAL A 431 12.25 -25.85 -0.58
N SER A 432 13.42 -26.48 -0.69
CA SER A 432 14.47 -26.11 -1.64
C SER A 432 15.23 -27.36 -2.09
N SER A 433 15.89 -27.27 -3.25
CA SER A 433 16.88 -28.28 -3.65
C SER A 433 18.13 -28.26 -2.75
N ASP A 434 18.38 -27.16 -2.04
CA ASP A 434 19.40 -27.07 -0.99
C ASP A 434 18.79 -27.57 0.33
N PRO A 435 19.30 -28.69 0.90
CA PRO A 435 18.81 -29.21 2.17
C PRO A 435 18.98 -28.23 3.34
N LEU A 436 19.92 -27.29 3.27
CA LEU A 436 20.12 -26.26 4.30
C LEU A 436 19.00 -25.23 4.32
N LEU A 437 18.28 -25.08 3.20
CA LEU A 437 17.16 -24.16 3.04
C LEU A 437 15.81 -24.87 3.18
N SER A 438 15.81 -26.15 3.59
CA SER A 438 14.62 -26.98 3.71
C SER A 438 14.31 -27.35 5.15
N GLY A 439 13.02 -27.32 5.51
CA GLY A 439 12.52 -27.69 6.83
C GLY A 439 11.68 -26.61 7.49
N ALA A 440 11.35 -26.81 8.77
CA ALA A 440 10.48 -25.92 9.53
C ALA A 440 11.11 -24.54 9.71
N GLY A 441 10.30 -23.49 9.59
CA GLY A 441 10.75 -22.10 9.62
C GLY A 441 11.51 -21.73 10.89
N ASP A 442 11.10 -22.26 12.05
CA ASP A 442 11.76 -22.03 13.33
C ASP A 442 13.15 -22.68 13.43
N LYS A 443 13.50 -23.57 12.50
CA LYS A 443 14.84 -24.17 12.38
C LYS A 443 15.66 -23.50 11.28
N VAL A 444 15.08 -23.40 10.09
CA VAL A 444 15.78 -22.90 8.90
C VAL A 444 16.09 -21.41 9.03
N VAL A 445 15.13 -20.59 9.43
CA VAL A 445 15.29 -19.13 9.42
C VAL A 445 16.31 -18.65 10.46
N PRO A 446 16.31 -19.10 11.73
CA PRO A 446 17.35 -18.70 12.68
C PRO A 446 18.76 -19.13 12.24
N ALA A 447 18.92 -20.36 11.77
CA ALA A 447 20.22 -20.87 11.32
C ALA A 447 20.77 -20.05 10.14
N LEU A 448 19.92 -19.78 9.15
CA LEU A 448 20.30 -19.00 7.99
C LEU A 448 20.51 -17.52 8.32
N LYS A 449 19.69 -16.94 9.21
CA LYS A 449 19.85 -15.58 9.71
C LYS A 449 21.23 -15.41 10.32
N ASP A 450 21.64 -16.29 11.22
CA ASP A 450 22.95 -16.17 11.89
C ASP A 450 24.11 -16.24 10.89
N GLN A 451 24.03 -17.16 9.92
CA GLN A 451 25.01 -17.27 8.85
C GLN A 451 25.07 -16.01 7.98
N VAL A 452 23.92 -15.53 7.52
CA VAL A 452 23.81 -14.37 6.64
C VAL A 452 24.24 -13.09 7.36
N PHE A 453 23.78 -12.88 8.59
CA PHE A 453 24.14 -11.70 9.38
C PHE A 453 25.63 -11.67 9.70
N LYS A 454 26.23 -12.81 10.04
CA LYS A 454 27.68 -12.91 10.24
C LYS A 454 28.45 -12.61 8.95
N ALA A 455 28.00 -13.16 7.82
CA ALA A 455 28.60 -12.87 6.52
C ALA A 455 28.48 -11.37 6.18
N TRP A 456 27.32 -10.78 6.39
CA TRP A 456 27.07 -9.36 6.16
C TRP A 456 27.96 -8.48 7.04
N GLN A 457 28.04 -8.79 8.34
CA GLN A 457 28.91 -8.11 9.28
C GLN A 457 30.40 -8.19 8.89
N SER A 458 30.83 -9.29 8.28
CA SER A 458 32.22 -9.43 7.79
C SER A 458 32.51 -8.63 6.52
N ARG A 459 31.47 -8.20 5.78
CA ARG A 459 31.60 -7.39 4.57
C ARG A 459 31.66 -5.89 4.87
N ILE A 460 31.14 -5.45 6.02
CA ILE A 460 31.11 -4.03 6.36
C ILE A 460 32.41 -3.55 6.98
N THR A 461 32.86 -2.39 6.52
CA THR A 461 33.92 -1.62 7.17
C THR A 461 33.28 -0.41 7.84
N ILE A 462 33.30 -0.37 9.17
CA ILE A 462 32.81 0.79 9.91
C ILE A 462 33.96 1.80 10.01
N VAL A 463 33.79 2.95 9.36
CA VAL A 463 34.70 4.09 9.47
C VAL A 463 34.04 5.08 10.42
N ARG A 464 34.55 5.15 11.66
CA ARG A 464 34.21 6.25 12.56
C ARG A 464 34.92 7.49 12.04
N VAL A 465 34.17 8.55 11.76
CA VAL A 465 34.71 9.84 11.35
C VAL A 465 34.94 10.63 12.63
N PRO A 466 36.19 10.88 13.04
CA PRO A 466 36.48 11.73 14.20
C PRO A 466 35.79 13.09 14.07
N GLU A 467 35.39 13.70 15.19
CA GLU A 467 34.79 15.05 15.21
C GLU A 467 35.71 16.11 14.57
N ASP A 468 37.03 15.91 14.65
CA ASP A 468 38.06 16.77 14.06
C ASP A 468 38.43 16.40 12.61
N TYR A 469 37.91 15.27 12.09
CA TYR A 469 38.14 14.83 10.72
C TYR A 469 37.00 15.27 9.81
N ASP A 470 37.10 16.49 9.31
CA ASP A 470 36.11 16.99 8.36
C ASP A 470 36.38 16.40 6.96
N MET A 471 35.64 15.33 6.65
CA MET A 471 35.64 14.68 5.33
C MET A 471 35.38 15.67 4.19
N LYS A 472 34.72 16.79 4.47
CA LYS A 472 34.52 17.87 3.48
C LYS A 472 35.85 18.44 3.03
N TYR A 473 36.85 18.63 3.90
CA TYR A 473 38.19 19.08 3.49
C TYR A 473 38.89 18.09 2.56
N VAL A 474 38.71 16.78 2.78
CA VAL A 474 39.27 15.77 1.88
C VAL A 474 38.66 15.89 0.49
N PHE A 475 37.33 16.05 0.40
CA PHE A 475 36.62 16.23 -0.86
C PHE A 475 36.89 17.60 -1.51
N TYR A 476 37.07 18.67 -0.73
CA TYR A 476 37.57 19.94 -1.22
C TYR A 476 38.99 19.81 -1.77
N GLY A 477 39.86 19.05 -1.13
CA GLY A 477 41.20 18.75 -1.63
C GLY A 477 41.16 18.03 -2.99
N TYR A 478 40.27 17.05 -3.14
CA TYR A 478 40.05 16.37 -4.42
C TYR A 478 39.52 17.31 -5.49
N ALA A 479 38.49 18.12 -5.19
CA ALA A 479 37.93 19.06 -6.14
C ALA A 479 38.92 20.17 -6.52
N ALA A 480 39.60 20.77 -5.53
CA ALA A 480 40.61 21.79 -5.76
C ALA A 480 41.75 21.27 -6.63
N ARG A 481 42.26 20.06 -6.38
CA ARG A 481 43.26 19.44 -7.26
C ARG A 481 42.68 19.18 -8.64
N TRP A 482 41.49 18.59 -8.77
CA TRP A 482 40.87 18.27 -10.05
C TRP A 482 40.81 19.44 -11.04
N PHE A 483 40.58 20.67 -10.53
CA PHE A 483 40.45 21.87 -11.35
C PHE A 483 41.76 22.64 -11.61
N MET A 484 42.91 22.16 -11.13
CA MET A 484 44.20 22.81 -11.44
C MET A 484 44.63 22.53 -12.89
N SER A 485 45.28 23.52 -13.51
CA SER A 485 45.69 23.46 -14.93
C SER A 485 46.80 22.45 -15.23
N ASP A 486 47.51 21.98 -14.20
CA ASP A 486 48.64 21.04 -14.30
C ASP A 486 48.23 19.58 -14.07
N VAL A 487 46.96 19.29 -13.80
CA VAL A 487 46.52 17.94 -13.45
C VAL A 487 46.50 17.03 -14.67
N THR A 488 47.17 15.89 -14.53
CA THR A 488 47.25 14.87 -15.57
C THR A 488 46.03 13.94 -15.56
N PRO A 489 45.72 13.28 -16.70
CA PRO A 489 44.68 12.25 -16.74
C PRO A 489 44.88 11.10 -15.73
N ALA A 490 46.12 10.78 -15.39
CA ALA A 490 46.45 9.76 -14.40
C ALA A 490 46.07 10.20 -12.97
N GLU A 491 46.31 11.46 -12.62
CA GLU A 491 45.89 12.02 -11.33
C GLU A 491 44.37 12.14 -11.24
N GLN A 492 43.70 12.51 -12.34
CA GLN A 492 42.22 12.46 -12.41
C GLN A 492 41.70 11.05 -12.14
N ALA A 493 42.26 10.03 -12.81
CA ALA A 493 41.88 8.64 -12.56
C ALA A 493 42.11 8.22 -11.08
N HIS A 494 43.20 8.68 -10.46
CA HIS A 494 43.47 8.42 -9.05
C HIS A 494 42.47 9.10 -8.10
N ILE A 495 42.07 10.35 -8.38
CA ILE A 495 41.04 11.07 -7.62
C ILE A 495 39.70 10.32 -7.73
N VAL A 496 39.28 9.94 -8.94
CA VAL A 496 38.06 9.17 -9.17
C VAL A 496 38.11 7.83 -8.44
N ALA A 497 39.23 7.10 -8.50
CA ALA A 497 39.40 5.84 -7.78
C ALA A 497 39.33 6.02 -6.26
N SER A 498 39.90 7.12 -5.73
CA SER A 498 39.87 7.45 -4.30
C SER A 498 38.47 7.80 -3.81
N VAL A 499 37.71 8.54 -4.63
CA VAL A 499 36.30 8.85 -4.40
C VAL A 499 35.46 7.59 -4.49
N ALA A 500 35.65 6.75 -5.51
CA ALA A 500 34.94 5.49 -5.70
C ALA A 500 35.19 4.50 -4.55
N THR A 501 36.43 4.43 -4.04
CA THR A 501 36.77 3.59 -2.88
C THR A 501 36.03 4.04 -1.62
N ARG A 502 35.93 5.35 -1.40
CA ARG A 502 35.16 5.94 -0.27
C ARG A 502 33.65 5.84 -0.48
N ALA A 503 33.22 5.86 -1.74
CA ALA A 503 31.85 5.65 -2.15
C ALA A 503 31.44 4.17 -2.09
N ASN A 504 32.30 3.27 -1.58
CA ASN A 504 31.95 1.87 -1.47
C ASN A 504 30.75 1.70 -0.51
N PRO A 505 29.62 1.12 -0.94
CA PRO A 505 28.43 0.96 -0.11
C PRO A 505 28.65 0.04 1.10
N HIS A 506 29.74 -0.74 1.12
CA HIS A 506 30.16 -1.55 2.26
C HIS A 506 30.95 -0.78 3.31
N ILE A 507 31.29 0.49 3.06
CA ILE A 507 31.83 1.39 4.08
C ILE A 507 30.63 2.08 4.75
N ILE A 508 30.55 1.98 6.07
CA ILE A 508 29.57 2.71 6.87
C ILE A 508 30.31 3.81 7.61
N TYR A 509 30.00 5.06 7.27
CA TYR A 509 30.51 6.21 8.01
C TYR A 509 29.60 6.49 9.20
N VAL A 510 30.22 6.64 10.37
CA VAL A 510 29.54 7.00 11.62
C VAL A 510 30.14 8.30 12.14
N SER A 511 29.31 9.35 12.22
CA SER A 511 29.67 10.69 12.69
C SER A 511 28.53 11.28 13.52
N GLU A 512 28.82 12.28 14.35
CA GLU A 512 27.76 13.08 14.99
C GLU A 512 27.04 13.99 13.98
N ASP A 513 27.72 14.36 12.88
CA ASP A 513 27.10 15.09 11.78
C ASP A 513 26.31 14.13 10.86
N PRO A 514 24.99 14.33 10.69
CA PRO A 514 24.17 13.53 9.78
C PRO A 514 24.63 13.59 8.31
N LEU A 515 25.33 14.65 7.90
CA LEU A 515 25.91 14.77 6.56
C LEU A 515 26.98 13.70 6.30
N PHE A 516 27.70 13.31 7.35
CA PHE A 516 28.82 12.38 7.31
C PHE A 516 28.44 10.96 7.76
N SER A 517 27.16 10.71 8.04
CA SER A 517 26.67 9.41 8.52
C SER A 517 25.86 8.68 7.46
N GLY A 518 26.20 7.43 7.17
CA GLY A 518 25.49 6.58 6.19
C GLY A 518 26.41 5.68 5.38
N ARG A 519 25.89 5.08 4.29
CA ARG A 519 26.72 4.28 3.37
C ARG A 519 27.73 5.17 2.66
N GLY A 520 28.87 4.60 2.28
CA GLY A 520 29.90 5.31 1.56
C GLY A 520 29.38 5.99 0.29
N ASN A 521 28.59 5.31 -0.53
CA ASN A 521 28.01 5.90 -1.74
C ASN A 521 27.08 7.10 -1.43
N GLU A 522 26.26 7.01 -0.38
CA GLU A 522 25.33 8.09 0.02
C GLU A 522 26.05 9.28 0.64
N VAL A 523 27.00 9.00 1.53
CA VAL A 523 27.82 10.01 2.22
C VAL A 523 28.70 10.73 1.21
N VAL A 524 29.39 9.99 0.34
CA VAL A 524 30.20 10.58 -0.73
C VAL A 524 29.37 11.39 -1.70
N TRP A 525 28.18 10.91 -2.09
CA TRP A 525 27.29 11.67 -2.97
C TRP A 525 26.83 12.97 -2.32
N ARG A 526 26.35 12.95 -1.07
CA ARG A 526 25.94 14.16 -0.32
C ARG A 526 27.09 15.16 -0.16
N ILE A 527 28.28 14.68 0.19
CA ILE A 527 29.47 15.55 0.35
C ILE A 527 29.88 16.15 -1.00
N SER A 528 29.89 15.34 -2.05
CA SER A 528 30.27 15.78 -3.39
C SER A 528 29.29 16.82 -3.92
N ASP A 529 27.99 16.61 -3.76
CA ASP A 529 26.96 17.60 -4.12
C ASP A 529 27.17 18.91 -3.34
N LYS A 530 27.39 18.83 -2.02
CA LYS A 530 27.69 20.01 -1.19
C LYS A 530 28.96 20.76 -1.63
N VAL A 531 30.04 20.04 -1.94
CA VAL A 531 31.32 20.62 -2.38
C VAL A 531 31.18 21.29 -3.74
N VAL A 532 30.48 20.66 -4.69
CA VAL A 532 30.20 21.24 -6.01
C VAL A 532 29.39 22.53 -5.85
N TRP A 533 28.33 22.51 -5.04
CA TRP A 533 27.54 23.71 -4.74
C TRP A 533 28.38 24.83 -4.14
N ASP A 534 29.26 24.53 -3.20
CA ASP A 534 30.12 25.52 -2.55
C ASP A 534 31.14 26.13 -3.52
N ILE A 535 31.68 25.34 -4.46
CA ILE A 535 32.59 25.83 -5.50
C ILE A 535 31.84 26.73 -6.50
N VAL A 536 30.67 26.28 -6.98
CA VAL A 536 29.85 27.06 -7.93
C VAL A 536 29.46 28.41 -7.33
N TRP A 537 29.04 28.42 -6.06
CA TRP A 537 28.69 29.65 -5.36
C TRP A 537 29.88 30.61 -5.21
N TRP A 538 31.07 30.08 -4.94
CA TRP A 538 32.29 30.88 -4.84
C TRP A 538 32.60 31.62 -6.16
N PHE A 539 32.49 30.95 -7.31
CA PHE A 539 32.67 31.54 -8.64
C PHE A 539 31.56 32.50 -9.09
N ILE A 540 30.37 32.43 -8.50
CA ILE A 540 29.30 33.39 -8.79
C ILE A 540 29.52 34.70 -8.02
N LEU A 541 30.12 34.62 -6.83
CA LEU A 541 30.33 35.76 -5.94
C LEU A 541 31.66 36.50 -6.15
N HIS A 542 32.62 35.92 -6.87
CA HIS A 542 33.95 36.46 -7.14
C HIS A 542 34.27 36.34 -8.62
#